data_AF-F0Y472-F1
#
_entry.id   AF-F0Y472-F1
#
_cell.length_a   1.000
_cell.length_b   1.000
_cell.length_c   1.000
_cell.angle_alpha   90.00
_cell.angle_beta   90.00
_cell.angle_gamma   90.00
#
_symmetry.space_group_name_H-M   'P 1'
#
loop_
_entity.id
_entity.type
_entity.pdbx_description
1 polymer ?
#
loop_
_entity_poly.entity_id
_entity_poly.type
_entity_poly.pdbx_seq_one_letter_code
_entity_poly.pdbx_strand_id
1 'polypeptide(L)'
;MKLEGLRVLMVSHGLDAYVVPSGDAHSSEYVAACDERRAWLTGFTGSAGTALVARKAALLWTDGRYFNQAATQLAGSPWTLMRTHEPGVPDLPTWLLENCAPGAKVGVDAALAPLGFAADFAAKTAGELELAPVTSANFVDLIWGRRRPAVPRHPIYAQPLARTGETVASKIARVAAALGDAKALCLNALDQICWLTNLRGSDIACNPVFFAYAVLSLRDGVALTLYLRRLDGDAGDAGALRRHFEEAEGCGGAGGPRVILRPYAAFGPEACLADCGGAGAVVLERSTATLAMASALDPSRLRRVAASPVETFKASKNAVEIAGLRSAGARDCAALAGFFAWLENRLDRGEPVNEAEAADEISRRRAAFAGELYKGDSFPTISSAGANASVIHYQPSHEHCAPVAKDAVYLCDTGAQYADGTTDITRTTHHGTPTAEEKRCYTRVLQGHVAMASAVFPEGTPGLMLDALARGPLWKDGLNYLHGTGHGMGSLLNVHEGPFGVGGGAYLHEIREGYYVSDEPGFYKDGAFGFRIESDLVSVAADTRFGYGARKWLKFDYLTPLPMARALIEDALLSPDEISWIDDFHANTCWAQIAPMLKGTPDEARTRDWLWRACRPLGEAACPDVPH
;
A
#
# COMPACT_ATOMS: atom_id res chain seq x y z
N MET A 1 1.57 5.94 32.78
CA MET A 1 2.20 4.62 33.03
C MET A 1 3.08 4.15 31.87
N LYS A 2 2.59 3.99 30.63
CA LYS A 2 3.40 3.52 29.48
C LYS A 2 4.67 4.35 29.24
N LEU A 3 4.53 5.67 29.12
CA LEU A 3 5.65 6.61 28.96
C LEU A 3 6.68 6.54 30.08
N GLU A 4 6.23 6.39 31.33
CA GLU A 4 7.12 6.35 32.49
C GLU A 4 7.97 5.08 32.47
N GLY A 5 7.35 3.92 32.19
CA GLY A 5 8.09 2.67 32.02
C GLY A 5 9.15 2.76 30.93
N LEU A 6 8.83 3.41 29.81
CA LEU A 6 9.78 3.60 28.72
C LEU A 6 10.94 4.54 29.12
N ARG A 7 10.66 5.64 29.84
CA ARG A 7 11.68 6.57 30.34
C ARG A 7 12.63 5.92 31.35
N VAL A 8 12.14 5.04 32.21
CA VAL A 8 12.99 4.25 33.12
C VAL A 8 13.99 3.40 32.34
N LEU A 9 13.54 2.71 31.28
CA LEU A 9 14.42 1.92 30.42
C LEU A 9 15.43 2.79 29.65
N MET A 10 15.00 3.97 29.17
CA MET A 10 15.91 4.91 28.52
C MET A 10 17.05 5.33 29.47
N VAL A 11 16.70 5.75 30.69
CA VAL A 11 17.69 6.19 31.69
C VAL A 11 18.65 5.05 32.05
N SER A 12 18.15 3.82 32.22
CA SER A 12 19.01 2.68 32.57
C SER A 12 19.99 2.29 31.45
N HIS A 13 19.73 2.70 30.21
CA HIS A 13 20.60 2.46 29.05
C HIS A 13 21.34 3.74 28.59
N GLY A 14 21.25 4.83 29.36
CA GLY A 14 21.95 6.09 29.05
C GLY A 14 21.42 6.80 27.80
N LEU A 15 20.13 6.63 27.46
CA LEU A 15 19.48 7.27 26.32
C LEU A 15 18.75 8.55 26.74
N ASP A 16 18.84 9.58 25.91
CA ASP A 16 18.17 10.88 26.12
C ASP A 16 16.81 10.94 25.42
N ALA A 17 16.69 10.24 24.30
CA ALA A 17 15.45 10.06 23.56
C ALA A 17 15.35 8.62 23.01
N TYR A 18 14.13 8.18 22.71
CA TYR A 18 13.85 6.88 22.10
C TYR A 18 12.82 7.02 20.98
N VAL A 19 13.18 6.55 19.80
CA VAL A 19 12.36 6.58 18.58
C VAL A 19 11.60 5.27 18.44
N VAL A 20 10.29 5.36 18.20
CA VAL A 20 9.39 4.24 17.94
C VAL A 20 8.74 4.46 16.57
N PRO A 21 9.29 3.87 15.49
CA PRO A 21 8.69 3.93 14.17
C PRO A 21 7.42 3.05 14.09
N SER A 22 6.69 3.18 12.99
CA SER A 22 5.51 2.33 12.71
C SER A 22 5.87 0.92 12.22
N GLY A 23 6.96 0.80 11.45
CA GLY A 23 7.32 -0.43 10.76
C GLY A 23 7.82 -1.56 11.68
N ASP A 24 7.89 -2.75 11.10
CA ASP A 24 8.45 -3.95 11.70
C ASP A 24 9.90 -4.22 11.22
N ALA A 25 10.43 -5.42 11.51
CA ALA A 25 11.78 -5.81 11.10
C ALA A 25 11.96 -6.01 9.58
N HIS A 26 10.87 -5.87 8.83
CA HIS A 26 10.77 -6.05 7.40
C HIS A 26 10.39 -4.74 6.69
N SER A 27 10.28 -3.64 7.45
CA SER A 27 9.82 -2.33 6.98
C SER A 27 8.43 -2.38 6.33
N SER A 28 7.55 -3.24 6.84
CA SER A 28 6.15 -3.33 6.41
C SER A 28 5.38 -2.05 6.75
N GLU A 29 4.53 -1.57 5.84
CA GLU A 29 3.66 -0.41 6.11
C GLU A 29 2.53 -0.76 7.08
N TYR A 30 1.74 -1.78 6.74
CA TYR A 30 0.86 -2.45 7.68
C TYR A 30 1.66 -3.50 8.43
N VAL A 31 1.51 -3.52 9.75
CA VAL A 31 2.24 -4.44 10.64
C VAL A 31 1.28 -5.42 11.28
N ALA A 32 1.79 -6.59 11.67
CA ALA A 32 1.03 -7.50 12.51
C ALA A 32 0.77 -6.88 13.89
N ALA A 33 -0.30 -7.31 14.57
CA ALA A 33 -0.69 -6.79 15.89
C ALA A 33 0.44 -6.85 16.94
N CYS A 34 1.38 -7.80 16.83
CA CYS A 34 2.54 -7.89 17.71
C CYS A 34 3.57 -6.78 17.50
N ASP A 35 3.55 -6.10 16.35
CA ASP A 35 4.50 -5.06 15.97
C ASP A 35 3.87 -3.65 15.93
N GLU A 36 2.59 -3.51 16.30
CA GLU A 36 1.86 -2.25 16.51
C GLU A 36 2.35 -1.43 17.74
N ARG A 37 3.67 -1.38 17.95
CA ARG A 37 4.32 -0.76 19.11
C ARG A 37 3.97 0.70 19.27
N ARG A 38 4.00 1.46 18.17
CA ARG A 38 3.64 2.89 18.15
C ARG A 38 2.16 3.07 18.52
N ALA A 39 1.26 2.29 17.92
CA ALA A 39 -0.17 2.38 18.22
C ALA A 39 -0.46 1.99 19.67
N TRP A 40 0.11 0.90 20.17
CA TRP A 40 -0.02 0.53 21.57
C TRP A 40 0.55 1.60 22.52
N LEU A 41 1.69 2.20 22.19
CA LEU A 41 2.34 3.19 23.04
C LEU A 41 1.56 4.53 23.09
N THR A 42 1.02 4.96 21.94
CA THR A 42 0.47 6.32 21.75
C THR A 42 -1.06 6.38 21.79
N GLY A 43 -1.73 5.30 21.37
CA GLY A 43 -3.16 5.29 21.05
C GLY A 43 -3.48 5.64 19.60
N PHE A 44 -2.51 6.11 18.82
CA PHE A 44 -2.72 6.47 17.41
C PHE A 44 -2.59 5.26 16.48
N THR A 45 -3.62 4.98 15.68
CA THR A 45 -3.74 3.73 14.88
C THR A 45 -3.53 3.90 13.38
N GLY A 46 -3.27 5.10 12.85
CA GLY A 46 -3.03 5.29 11.40
C GLY A 46 -1.80 4.50 10.90
N SER A 47 -1.71 4.18 9.61
CA SER A 47 -0.59 3.34 9.09
C SER A 47 0.78 4.02 9.23
N ALA A 48 0.84 5.35 9.13
CA ALA A 48 2.09 6.10 9.11
C ALA A 48 2.29 7.00 10.33
N GLY A 49 3.44 6.88 10.98
CA GLY A 49 3.87 7.81 12.01
C GLY A 49 5.17 7.43 12.71
N THR A 50 5.77 8.39 13.40
CA THR A 50 6.97 8.16 14.23
C THR A 50 6.77 8.80 15.59
N ALA A 51 6.83 7.98 16.64
CA ALA A 51 6.76 8.44 18.02
C ALA A 51 8.18 8.70 18.55
N LEU A 52 8.35 9.79 19.27
CA LEU A 52 9.58 10.13 20.00
C LEU A 52 9.25 10.30 21.47
N VAL A 53 9.94 9.56 22.33
CA VAL A 53 9.90 9.79 23.78
C VAL A 53 11.22 10.36 24.22
N ALA A 54 11.19 11.58 24.74
CA ALA A 54 12.33 12.23 25.37
C ALA A 54 12.14 12.28 26.89
N ARG A 55 13.17 12.71 27.62
CA ARG A 55 13.12 12.83 29.09
C ARG A 55 11.90 13.61 29.59
N LYS A 56 11.50 14.68 28.89
CA LYS A 56 10.39 15.57 29.28
C LYS A 56 9.33 15.78 28.19
N ALA A 57 9.44 15.12 27.04
CA ALA A 57 8.50 15.27 25.93
C ALA A 57 8.06 13.91 25.37
N ALA A 58 6.91 13.90 24.70
CA ALA A 58 6.40 12.77 23.92
C ALA A 58 5.73 13.34 22.67
N LEU A 59 6.27 13.04 21.50
CA LEU A 59 5.83 13.65 20.23
C LEU A 59 5.49 12.56 19.22
N LEU A 60 4.50 12.82 18.37
CA LEU A 60 4.11 11.93 17.29
C LEU A 60 4.06 12.68 15.96
N TRP A 61 4.97 12.34 15.05
CA TRP A 61 4.90 12.80 13.66
C TRP A 61 3.98 11.88 12.85
N THR A 62 3.13 12.46 12.01
CA THR A 62 2.36 11.77 10.97
C THR A 62 2.15 12.72 9.79
N ASP A 63 1.60 12.22 8.69
CA ASP A 63 1.34 12.98 7.46
C ASP A 63 -0.13 13.44 7.34
N GLY A 64 -0.42 14.22 6.30
CA GLY A 64 -1.70 14.89 6.09
C GLY A 64 -2.93 13.97 6.07
N ARG A 65 -2.74 12.69 5.73
CA ARG A 65 -3.82 11.68 5.74
C ARG A 65 -4.41 11.47 7.14
N TYR A 66 -3.61 11.75 8.18
CA TYR A 66 -3.89 11.34 9.55
C TYR A 66 -4.00 12.49 10.54
N PHE A 67 -3.95 13.76 10.12
CA PHE A 67 -4.00 14.89 11.06
C PHE A 67 -5.28 14.91 11.91
N ASN A 68 -6.44 14.71 11.30
CA ASN A 68 -7.74 14.70 12.00
C ASN A 68 -7.89 13.47 12.91
N GLN A 69 -7.45 12.30 12.43
CA GLN A 69 -7.45 11.06 13.23
C GLN A 69 -6.53 11.19 14.45
N ALA A 70 -5.28 11.65 14.24
CA ALA A 70 -4.31 11.79 15.32
C ALA A 70 -4.74 12.86 16.34
N ALA A 71 -5.32 13.98 15.89
CA ALA A 71 -5.86 14.99 16.79
C ALA A 71 -6.93 14.40 17.72
N THR A 72 -7.82 13.56 17.18
CA THR A 72 -8.87 12.89 17.96
C THR A 72 -8.30 11.83 18.89
N GLN A 73 -7.46 10.93 18.40
CA GLN A 73 -6.93 9.79 19.17
C GLN A 73 -5.93 10.20 20.25
N LEU A 74 -5.22 11.31 20.07
CA LEU A 74 -4.27 11.84 21.06
C LEU A 74 -4.92 12.87 22.01
N ALA A 75 -6.18 13.23 21.82
CA ALA A 75 -6.86 14.21 22.66
C ALA A 75 -6.82 13.81 24.14
N GLY A 76 -6.38 14.73 25.01
CA GLY A 76 -6.22 14.48 26.45
C GLY A 76 -5.04 13.56 26.82
N SER A 77 -4.26 13.11 25.83
CA SER A 77 -3.04 12.34 26.06
C SER A 77 -1.82 13.27 26.28
N PRO A 78 -0.71 12.76 26.84
CA PRO A 78 0.54 13.53 26.99
C PRO A 78 1.33 13.68 25.68
N TRP A 79 0.80 13.23 24.53
CA TRP A 79 1.48 13.30 23.24
C TRP A 79 1.20 14.61 22.52
N THR A 80 2.25 15.21 21.97
CA THR A 80 2.15 16.35 21.06
C THR A 80 2.12 15.85 19.61
N LEU A 81 1.04 16.16 18.90
CA LEU A 81 0.94 15.89 17.46
C LEU A 81 1.87 16.83 16.69
N MET A 82 2.72 16.26 15.85
CA MET A 82 3.63 16.96 14.95
C MET A 82 3.15 16.72 13.52
N ARG A 83 2.53 17.73 12.91
CA ARG A 83 1.94 17.65 11.58
C ARG A 83 3.01 17.86 10.51
N THR A 84 3.50 16.76 9.91
CA THR A 84 4.64 16.79 8.99
C THR A 84 4.37 17.72 7.80
N HIS A 85 5.37 18.50 7.40
CA HIS A 85 5.31 19.49 6.31
C HIS A 85 4.43 20.73 6.55
N GLU A 86 3.71 20.83 7.69
CA GLU A 86 3.10 22.10 8.05
C GLU A 86 4.19 23.15 8.38
N PRO A 87 4.02 24.41 7.93
CA PRO A 87 4.97 25.47 8.24
C PRO A 87 5.22 25.61 9.75
N GLY A 88 6.50 25.62 10.14
CA GLY A 88 6.91 25.76 11.54
C GLY A 88 6.94 24.47 12.35
N VAL A 89 6.56 23.32 11.79
CA VAL A 89 6.73 22.02 12.43
C VAL A 89 8.10 21.42 12.05
N PRO A 90 9.07 21.32 12.98
CA PRO A 90 10.36 20.71 12.68
C PRO A 90 10.21 19.21 12.42
N ASP A 91 11.07 18.65 11.56
CA ASP A 91 11.20 17.20 11.46
C ASP A 91 11.92 16.61 12.69
N LEU A 92 11.89 15.28 12.83
CA LEU A 92 12.42 14.60 14.02
C LEU A 92 13.90 14.95 14.30
N PRO A 93 14.83 14.91 13.33
CA PRO A 93 16.21 15.32 13.55
C PRO A 93 16.34 16.79 13.98
N THR A 94 15.61 17.70 13.32
CA THR A 94 15.66 19.14 13.64
C THR A 94 15.16 19.40 15.06
N TRP A 95 14.04 18.79 15.45
CA TRP A 95 13.50 18.93 16.80
C TRP A 95 14.49 18.43 17.85
N LEU A 96 15.18 17.30 17.59
CA LEU A 96 16.17 16.77 18.50
C LEU A 96 17.39 17.70 18.65
N LEU A 97 17.89 18.31 17.58
CA LEU A 97 18.97 19.31 17.64
C LEU A 97 18.58 20.53 18.49
N GLU A 98 17.34 20.99 18.34
CA GLU A 98 16.83 22.16 19.07
C GLU A 98 16.58 21.89 20.56
N ASN A 99 16.35 20.62 20.94
CA ASN A 99 15.86 20.26 22.29
C ASN A 99 16.79 19.34 23.09
N CYS A 100 17.86 18.80 22.49
CA CYS A 100 18.83 17.93 23.14
C CYS A 100 20.22 18.58 23.19
N ALA A 101 21.02 18.19 24.18
CA ALA A 101 22.41 18.63 24.25
C ALA A 101 23.25 17.96 23.14
N PRO A 102 24.32 18.61 22.64
CA PRO A 102 25.30 17.97 21.77
C PRO A 102 25.82 16.66 22.38
N GLY A 103 25.91 15.62 21.55
CA GLY A 103 26.28 14.26 21.97
C GLY A 103 25.16 13.47 22.64
N ALA A 104 23.91 13.98 22.66
CA ALA A 104 22.78 13.23 23.19
C ALA A 104 22.56 11.91 22.44
N LYS A 105 22.18 10.88 23.19
CA LYS A 105 21.99 9.53 22.67
C LYS A 105 20.53 9.29 22.35
N VAL A 106 20.24 9.09 21.07
CA VAL A 106 18.92 8.85 20.53
C VAL A 106 18.78 7.37 20.22
N GLY A 107 18.10 6.65 21.10
CA GLY A 107 17.85 5.23 20.96
C GLY A 107 16.86 4.90 19.85
N VAL A 108 17.13 3.84 19.10
CA VAL A 108 16.16 3.21 18.20
C VAL A 108 16.40 1.70 18.21
N ASP A 109 15.34 0.90 18.14
CA ASP A 109 15.49 -0.55 17.95
C ASP A 109 16.21 -0.81 16.62
N ALA A 110 17.37 -1.46 16.69
CA ALA A 110 18.20 -1.73 15.52
C ALA A 110 17.48 -2.60 14.48
N ALA A 111 16.55 -3.45 14.93
CA ALA A 111 15.75 -4.28 14.05
C ALA A 111 14.67 -3.49 13.31
N LEU A 112 14.30 -2.28 13.75
CA LEU A 112 13.23 -1.47 13.16
C LEU A 112 13.75 -0.22 12.43
N ALA A 113 15.06 0.00 12.40
CA ALA A 113 15.68 1.20 11.84
C ALA A 113 16.31 0.91 10.47
N PRO A 114 15.68 1.33 9.35
CA PRO A 114 16.28 1.19 8.03
C PRO A 114 17.60 1.95 7.89
N LEU A 115 18.50 1.47 7.04
CA LEU A 115 19.78 2.13 6.75
C LEU A 115 19.58 3.54 6.19
N GLY A 116 18.54 3.75 5.37
CA GLY A 116 18.15 5.06 4.85
C GLY A 116 17.83 6.06 5.97
N PHE A 117 16.99 5.64 6.93
CA PHE A 117 16.66 6.46 8.10
C PHE A 117 17.91 6.85 8.90
N ALA A 118 18.79 5.88 9.18
CA ALA A 118 20.02 6.14 9.93
C ALA A 118 20.97 7.10 9.18
N ALA A 119 21.09 6.94 7.85
CA ALA A 119 21.89 7.83 7.02
C ALA A 119 21.32 9.25 6.97
N ASP A 120 20.00 9.39 6.79
CA ASP A 120 19.34 10.70 6.73
C ASP A 120 19.39 11.40 8.11
N PHE A 121 19.25 10.65 9.20
CA PHE A 121 19.43 11.16 10.56
C PHE A 121 20.86 11.69 10.76
N ALA A 122 21.88 10.90 10.42
CA ALA A 122 23.27 11.31 10.56
C ALA A 122 23.60 12.55 9.72
N ALA A 123 23.08 12.62 8.48
CA ALA A 123 23.28 13.76 7.59
C ALA A 123 22.62 15.04 8.13
N LYS A 124 21.36 14.95 8.57
CA LYS A 124 20.60 16.11 9.08
C LYS A 124 21.12 16.63 10.42
N THR A 125 21.67 15.74 11.24
CA THR A 125 22.26 16.11 12.55
C THR A 125 23.72 16.52 12.46
N ALA A 126 24.35 16.41 11.28
CA ALA A 126 25.78 16.64 11.09
C ALA A 126 26.69 15.89 12.09
N GLY A 127 26.20 14.78 12.66
CA GLY A 127 26.89 14.02 13.70
C GLY A 127 26.87 14.64 15.10
N GLU A 128 26.13 15.73 15.33
CA GLU A 128 25.98 16.35 16.66
C GLU A 128 25.18 15.48 17.63
N LEU A 129 24.40 14.52 17.12
CA LEU A 129 23.63 13.55 17.90
C LEU A 129 24.08 12.13 17.59
N GLU A 130 24.06 11.25 18.59
CA GLU A 130 24.38 9.83 18.43
C GLU A 130 23.08 9.03 18.24
N LEU A 131 22.89 8.41 17.06
CA LEU A 131 21.85 7.41 16.88
C LEU A 131 22.33 6.08 17.49
N ALA A 132 21.81 5.72 18.66
CA ALA A 132 22.23 4.57 19.43
C ALA A 132 21.36 3.34 19.10
N PRO A 133 21.88 2.31 18.40
CA PRO A 133 21.13 1.11 18.08
C PRO A 133 20.90 0.27 19.36
N VAL A 134 19.64 0.00 19.67
CA VAL A 134 19.23 -0.92 20.75
C VAL A 134 19.08 -2.32 20.17
N THR A 135 19.88 -3.27 20.65
CA THR A 135 19.96 -4.64 20.11
C THR A 135 19.51 -5.73 21.10
N SER A 136 19.39 -5.41 22.39
CA SER A 136 19.08 -6.39 23.44
C SER A 136 17.61 -6.82 23.47
N ALA A 137 16.69 -5.85 23.38
CA ALA A 137 15.26 -6.03 23.24
C ALA A 137 14.60 -4.70 22.91
N ASN A 138 13.46 -4.72 22.22
CA ASN A 138 12.65 -3.52 22.05
C ASN A 138 12.10 -3.04 23.40
N PHE A 139 12.32 -1.78 23.76
CA PHE A 139 11.87 -1.28 25.05
C PHE A 139 10.35 -1.21 25.19
N VAL A 140 9.62 -1.02 24.08
CA VAL A 140 8.15 -1.09 24.08
C VAL A 140 7.70 -2.51 24.42
N ASP A 141 8.35 -3.53 23.88
CA ASP A 141 8.01 -4.93 24.15
C ASP A 141 8.22 -5.28 25.63
N LEU A 142 9.28 -4.75 26.27
CA LEU A 142 9.56 -4.94 27.69
C LEU A 142 8.43 -4.38 28.59
N ILE A 143 7.88 -3.21 28.25
CA ILE A 143 6.79 -2.60 29.03
C ILE A 143 5.39 -3.09 28.63
N TRP A 144 5.22 -3.57 27.40
CA TRP A 144 3.99 -4.22 26.94
C TRP A 144 3.84 -5.58 27.62
N GLY A 145 4.97 -6.29 27.78
CA GLY A 145 5.08 -7.54 28.51
C GLY A 145 4.19 -8.62 27.92
N ARG A 146 3.57 -9.43 28.78
CA ARG A 146 2.75 -10.58 28.37
C ARG A 146 1.46 -10.23 27.61
N ARG A 147 1.09 -8.94 27.56
CA ARG A 147 -0.07 -8.47 26.77
C ARG A 147 0.25 -8.23 25.30
N ARG A 148 1.53 -8.30 24.91
CA ARG A 148 1.93 -8.23 23.51
C ARG A 148 1.34 -9.45 22.77
N PRO A 149 0.62 -9.25 21.65
CA PRO A 149 0.11 -10.36 20.85
C PRO A 149 1.21 -11.32 20.42
N ALA A 150 0.84 -12.59 20.22
CA ALA A 150 1.77 -13.58 19.68
C ALA A 150 2.16 -13.22 18.25
N VAL A 151 3.40 -13.55 17.86
CA VAL A 151 3.86 -13.38 16.49
C VAL A 151 3.17 -14.43 15.59
N PRO A 152 2.53 -14.02 14.49
CA PRO A 152 1.91 -14.92 13.51
C PRO A 152 2.88 -15.96 12.93
N ARG A 153 2.32 -17.12 12.55
CA ARG A 153 3.03 -18.24 11.90
C ARG A 153 2.09 -19.02 10.98
N HIS A 154 1.29 -18.29 10.21
CA HIS A 154 0.24 -18.86 9.37
C HIS A 154 0.83 -19.73 8.24
N PRO A 155 0.02 -20.60 7.61
CA PRO A 155 0.49 -21.44 6.51
C PRO A 155 1.03 -20.62 5.32
N ILE A 156 2.04 -21.18 4.66
CA ILE A 156 2.59 -20.65 3.41
C ILE A 156 2.04 -21.49 2.26
N TYR A 157 1.64 -20.86 1.16
CA TYR A 157 1.15 -21.53 -0.04
C TYR A 157 1.86 -21.02 -1.29
N ALA A 158 1.93 -21.87 -2.32
CA ALA A 158 2.54 -21.54 -3.60
C ALA A 158 1.53 -20.94 -4.58
N GLN A 159 1.97 -19.96 -5.36
CA GLN A 159 1.24 -19.48 -6.53
C GLN A 159 1.63 -20.30 -7.77
N PRO A 160 0.65 -20.77 -8.56
CA PRO A 160 0.95 -21.52 -9.76
C PRO A 160 1.48 -20.60 -10.87
N LEU A 161 2.27 -21.17 -11.79
CA LEU A 161 2.84 -20.44 -12.94
C LEU A 161 1.78 -19.75 -13.82
N ALA A 162 0.57 -20.30 -13.86
CA ALA A 162 -0.58 -19.70 -14.54
C ALA A 162 -1.01 -18.34 -13.96
N ARG A 163 -0.51 -17.94 -12.79
CA ARG A 163 -0.73 -16.64 -12.15
C ARG A 163 0.53 -15.78 -12.09
N THR A 164 1.70 -16.39 -11.95
CA THR A 164 2.97 -15.67 -11.80
C THR A 164 3.69 -15.41 -13.13
N GLY A 165 3.47 -16.24 -14.15
CA GLY A 165 4.08 -16.12 -15.48
C GLY A 165 5.58 -16.45 -15.55
N GLU A 166 6.27 -16.58 -14.41
CA GLU A 166 7.70 -16.85 -14.34
C GLU A 166 8.04 -17.74 -13.12
N THR A 167 8.92 -18.73 -13.32
CA THR A 167 9.38 -19.64 -12.27
C THR A 167 10.39 -18.99 -11.33
N VAL A 168 10.52 -19.50 -10.10
CA VAL A 168 11.52 -19.06 -9.13
C VAL A 168 12.93 -19.19 -9.69
N ALA A 169 13.27 -20.29 -10.38
CA ALA A 169 14.61 -20.45 -10.96
C ALA A 169 14.95 -19.35 -11.98
N SER A 170 13.99 -18.96 -12.84
CA SER A 170 14.17 -17.85 -13.79
C SER A 170 14.35 -16.50 -13.08
N LYS A 171 13.50 -16.21 -12.09
CA LYS A 171 13.60 -14.99 -11.29
C LYS A 171 14.95 -14.89 -10.58
N ILE A 172 15.38 -15.97 -9.93
CA ILE A 172 16.69 -16.03 -9.25
C ILE A 172 17.83 -15.81 -10.25
N ALA A 173 17.80 -16.44 -11.43
CA ALA A 173 18.84 -16.25 -12.45
C ALA A 173 18.92 -14.78 -12.91
N ARG A 174 17.76 -14.16 -13.14
CA ARG A 174 17.64 -12.76 -13.55
C ARG A 174 18.13 -11.80 -12.46
N VAL A 175 17.78 -12.04 -11.21
CA VAL A 175 18.28 -11.26 -10.06
C VAL A 175 19.79 -11.44 -9.90
N ALA A 176 20.29 -12.67 -9.95
CA ALA A 176 21.72 -12.98 -9.86
C ALA A 176 22.54 -12.24 -10.93
N ALA A 177 22.05 -12.21 -12.18
CA ALA A 177 22.69 -11.48 -13.27
C ALA A 177 22.73 -9.96 -13.02
N ALA A 178 21.73 -9.40 -12.33
CA ALA A 178 21.64 -7.98 -12.03
C ALA A 178 22.52 -7.53 -10.84
N LEU A 179 23.12 -8.45 -10.08
CA LEU A 179 24.00 -8.12 -8.95
C LEU A 179 25.39 -7.61 -9.36
N GLY A 180 25.76 -7.77 -10.63
CA GLY A 180 27.06 -7.32 -11.14
C GLY A 180 28.23 -8.04 -10.45
N ASP A 181 29.10 -7.28 -9.80
CA ASP A 181 30.26 -7.81 -9.05
C ASP A 181 29.94 -8.22 -7.60
N ALA A 182 28.74 -7.91 -7.10
CA ALA A 182 28.31 -8.32 -5.77
C ALA A 182 28.19 -9.85 -5.67
N LYS A 183 28.47 -10.38 -4.48
CA LYS A 183 28.51 -11.82 -4.20
C LYS A 183 27.25 -12.33 -3.52
N ALA A 184 26.49 -11.42 -2.90
CA ALA A 184 25.22 -11.77 -2.29
C ALA A 184 24.23 -10.59 -2.28
N LEU A 185 22.96 -10.92 -2.12
CA LEU A 185 21.85 -10.01 -1.85
C LEU A 185 21.11 -10.51 -0.61
N CYS A 186 20.90 -9.63 0.37
CA CYS A 186 20.08 -9.94 1.54
C CYS A 186 18.76 -9.16 1.47
N LEU A 187 17.66 -9.89 1.67
CA LEU A 187 16.31 -9.37 1.60
C LEU A 187 15.62 -9.54 2.95
N ASN A 188 14.95 -8.48 3.38
CA ASN A 188 14.01 -8.52 4.49
C ASN A 188 12.61 -8.00 4.11
N ALA A 189 12.46 -7.25 3.02
CA ALA A 189 11.16 -6.85 2.50
C ALA A 189 10.35 -8.10 2.11
N LEU A 190 9.20 -8.32 2.76
CA LEU A 190 8.46 -9.58 2.62
C LEU A 190 7.86 -9.76 1.23
N ASP A 191 7.41 -8.67 0.61
CA ASP A 191 6.89 -8.64 -0.75
C ASP A 191 7.93 -9.05 -1.79
N GLN A 192 9.19 -8.59 -1.64
CA GLN A 192 10.31 -9.04 -2.47
C GLN A 192 10.57 -10.54 -2.32
N ILE A 193 10.55 -11.06 -1.10
CA ILE A 193 10.76 -12.49 -0.81
C ILE A 193 9.61 -13.32 -1.41
N CYS A 194 8.37 -12.90 -1.20
CA CYS A 194 7.18 -13.54 -1.77
C CYS A 194 7.20 -13.54 -3.30
N TRP A 195 7.55 -12.42 -3.94
CA TRP A 195 7.67 -12.35 -5.40
C TRP A 195 8.77 -13.26 -5.95
N LEU A 196 9.95 -13.26 -5.32
CA LEU A 196 11.10 -14.06 -5.76
C LEU A 196 10.83 -15.56 -5.64
N THR A 197 10.05 -15.97 -4.65
CA THR A 197 9.80 -17.38 -4.32
C THR A 197 8.48 -17.94 -4.85
N ASN A 198 7.64 -17.13 -5.49
CA ASN A 198 6.26 -17.51 -5.86
C ASN A 198 5.42 -18.01 -4.67
N LEU A 199 5.81 -17.72 -3.43
CA LEU A 199 5.09 -18.10 -2.23
C LEU A 199 4.27 -16.92 -1.69
N ARG A 200 3.19 -17.21 -0.98
CA ARG A 200 2.34 -16.25 -0.27
C ARG A 200 1.94 -16.78 1.11
N GLY A 201 1.48 -15.88 1.96
CA GLY A 201 1.06 -16.17 3.33
C GLY A 201 -0.04 -15.23 3.78
N SER A 202 -0.23 -15.14 5.09
CA SER A 202 -1.22 -14.26 5.71
C SER A 202 -0.76 -13.78 7.10
N ASP A 203 0.55 -13.60 7.29
CA ASP A 203 1.11 -13.21 8.59
C ASP A 203 0.81 -11.74 8.94
N ILE A 204 0.51 -10.92 7.94
CA ILE A 204 0.07 -9.53 8.10
C ILE A 204 -1.33 -9.42 7.52
N ALA A 205 -2.25 -8.79 8.26
CA ALA A 205 -3.60 -8.56 7.75
C ALA A 205 -3.52 -7.76 6.43
N CYS A 206 -4.39 -8.10 5.47
CA CYS A 206 -4.49 -7.47 4.16
C CYS A 206 -3.30 -7.63 3.20
N ASN A 207 -2.12 -7.99 3.71
CA ASN A 207 -0.92 -8.24 2.92
C ASN A 207 -0.65 -9.75 2.84
N PRO A 208 -0.69 -10.39 1.66
CA PRO A 208 -0.56 -11.84 1.50
C PRO A 208 0.89 -12.34 1.61
N VAL A 209 1.58 -11.93 2.68
CA VAL A 209 3.01 -12.17 2.95
C VAL A 209 3.21 -13.07 4.17
N PHE A 210 4.44 -13.58 4.33
CA PHE A 210 4.86 -14.38 5.48
C PHE A 210 6.19 -13.88 6.03
N PHE A 211 6.40 -13.97 7.34
CA PHE A 211 7.63 -13.48 7.96
C PHE A 211 8.86 -14.30 7.52
N ALA A 212 9.78 -13.64 6.83
CA ALA A 212 10.98 -14.26 6.31
C ALA A 212 12.17 -13.31 6.15
N TYR A 213 13.36 -13.88 6.13
CA TYR A 213 14.56 -13.28 5.52
C TYR A 213 15.06 -14.17 4.39
N ALA A 214 15.72 -13.58 3.39
CA ALA A 214 16.36 -14.32 2.32
C ALA A 214 17.79 -13.84 2.04
N VAL A 215 18.68 -14.78 1.74
CA VAL A 215 20.05 -14.49 1.28
C VAL A 215 20.28 -15.23 -0.02
N LEU A 216 20.44 -14.49 -1.12
CA LEU A 216 20.87 -15.02 -2.41
C LEU A 216 22.39 -14.91 -2.50
N SER A 217 23.09 -16.04 -2.60
CA SER A 217 24.55 -16.15 -2.63
C SER A 217 25.03 -16.68 -3.99
N LEU A 218 26.10 -16.08 -4.53
CA LEU A 218 26.71 -16.41 -5.83
C LEU A 218 28.10 -17.07 -5.71
N ARG A 219 28.51 -17.44 -4.50
CA ARG A 219 29.89 -17.91 -4.23
C ARG A 219 30.19 -19.28 -4.83
N ASP A 220 29.38 -20.28 -4.49
CA ASP A 220 29.58 -21.69 -4.84
C ASP A 220 28.44 -22.18 -5.75
N GLY A 221 28.20 -21.42 -6.82
CA GLY A 221 26.96 -21.45 -7.58
C GLY A 221 25.88 -20.55 -6.98
N VAL A 222 24.66 -20.64 -7.51
CA VAL A 222 23.54 -19.82 -7.05
C VAL A 222 22.79 -20.56 -5.95
N ALA A 223 22.69 -19.95 -4.76
CA ALA A 223 21.94 -20.51 -3.64
C ALA A 223 21.07 -19.45 -2.96
N LEU A 224 19.79 -19.75 -2.76
CA LEU A 224 18.85 -18.93 -2.01
C LEU A 224 18.59 -19.59 -0.65
N THR A 225 19.05 -18.95 0.43
CA THR A 225 18.72 -19.37 1.80
C THR A 225 17.50 -18.58 2.29
N LEU A 226 16.45 -19.29 2.68
CA LEU A 226 15.20 -18.74 3.23
C LEU A 226 15.12 -19.06 4.73
N TYR A 227 14.94 -18.03 5.52
CA TYR A 227 14.70 -18.09 6.96
C TYR A 227 13.21 -17.86 7.20
N LEU A 228 12.46 -18.91 7.53
CA LEU A 228 11.00 -18.87 7.54
C LEU A 228 10.45 -18.99 8.96
N ARG A 229 9.57 -18.06 9.36
CA ARG A 229 8.98 -18.08 10.72
C ARG A 229 8.16 -19.33 10.95
N ARG A 230 7.54 -19.82 9.87
CA ARG A 230 6.78 -21.06 9.87
C ARG A 230 7.58 -22.29 10.32
N LEU A 231 8.91 -22.28 10.16
CA LEU A 231 9.79 -23.39 10.54
C LEU A 231 10.33 -23.28 11.97
N ASP A 232 9.92 -22.27 12.74
CA ASP A 232 10.32 -22.14 14.14
C ASP A 232 9.59 -23.17 15.02
N GLY A 233 10.37 -24.08 15.61
CA GLY A 233 9.87 -25.10 16.54
C GLY A 233 9.18 -26.30 15.89
N ASP A 234 8.86 -26.25 14.59
CA ASP A 234 8.30 -27.36 13.81
C ASP A 234 8.81 -27.32 12.35
N ALA A 235 9.51 -28.37 11.94
CA ALA A 235 10.08 -28.49 10.59
C ALA A 235 9.16 -29.25 9.60
N GLY A 236 7.93 -29.61 10.00
CA GLY A 236 7.02 -30.46 9.22
C GLY A 236 6.76 -29.96 7.79
N ASP A 237 6.69 -28.64 7.60
CA ASP A 237 6.42 -28.05 6.27
C ASP A 237 7.65 -27.96 5.36
N ALA A 238 8.86 -28.14 5.90
CA ALA A 238 10.10 -28.00 5.13
C ALA A 238 10.17 -29.03 3.98
N GLY A 239 9.64 -30.24 4.18
CA GLY A 239 9.63 -31.28 3.16
C GLY A 239 8.75 -30.94 1.95
N ALA A 240 7.57 -30.36 2.18
CA ALA A 240 6.66 -29.96 1.11
C ALA A 240 7.21 -28.77 0.32
N LEU A 241 7.76 -27.76 1.01
CA LEU A 241 8.38 -26.61 0.37
C LEU A 241 9.61 -27.00 -0.47
N ARG A 242 10.46 -27.91 0.02
CA ARG A 242 11.62 -28.40 -0.75
C ARG A 242 11.17 -29.06 -2.06
N ARG A 243 10.21 -29.99 -2.00
CA ARG A 243 9.66 -30.63 -3.21
C ARG A 243 9.06 -29.61 -4.18
N HIS A 244 8.33 -28.61 -3.68
CA HIS A 244 7.79 -27.55 -4.53
C HIS A 244 8.90 -26.82 -5.31
N PHE A 245 9.99 -26.40 -4.64
CA PHE A 245 11.10 -25.75 -5.33
C PHE A 245 11.80 -26.69 -6.33
N GLU A 246 12.02 -27.95 -5.96
CA GLU A 246 12.73 -28.93 -6.78
C GLU A 246 11.93 -29.33 -8.03
N GLU A 247 10.64 -29.59 -7.88
CA GLU A 247 9.78 -30.21 -8.90
C GLU A 247 9.02 -29.17 -9.74
N ALA A 248 8.48 -28.10 -9.12
CA ALA A 248 7.58 -27.16 -9.78
C ALA A 248 8.26 -25.86 -10.23
N GLU A 249 9.35 -25.48 -9.57
CA GLU A 249 9.98 -24.17 -9.77
C GLU A 249 11.37 -24.23 -10.43
N GLY A 250 11.79 -25.43 -10.88
CA GLY A 250 13.02 -25.62 -11.66
C GLY A 250 14.32 -25.49 -10.85
N CYS A 251 14.25 -25.58 -9.51
CA CYS A 251 15.44 -25.44 -8.65
C CYS A 251 16.19 -26.77 -8.44
N GLY A 252 15.60 -27.92 -8.76
CA GLY A 252 16.19 -29.25 -8.51
C GLY A 252 17.14 -29.78 -9.60
N GLY A 253 17.23 -29.10 -10.76
CA GLY A 253 18.03 -29.55 -11.90
C GLY A 253 19.54 -29.27 -11.76
N ALA A 254 20.36 -30.01 -12.52
CA ALA A 254 21.80 -29.75 -12.61
C ALA A 254 22.05 -28.33 -13.16
N GLY A 255 22.62 -27.45 -12.33
CA GLY A 255 22.85 -26.04 -12.67
C GLY A 255 21.72 -25.08 -12.27
N GLY A 256 20.61 -25.58 -11.69
CA GLY A 256 19.57 -24.75 -11.07
C GLY A 256 20.01 -24.16 -9.73
N PRO A 257 19.34 -23.08 -9.26
CA PRO A 257 19.67 -22.49 -7.97
C PRO A 257 19.27 -23.43 -6.82
N ARG A 258 20.15 -23.60 -5.84
CA ARG A 258 19.85 -24.39 -4.64
C ARG A 258 18.99 -23.57 -3.68
N VAL A 259 17.88 -24.13 -3.19
CA VAL A 259 17.06 -23.48 -2.15
C VAL A 259 17.29 -24.15 -0.80
N ILE A 260 17.72 -23.37 0.20
CA ILE A 260 18.04 -23.83 1.55
C ILE A 260 17.00 -23.25 2.50
N LEU A 261 16.34 -24.09 3.29
CA LEU A 261 15.33 -23.65 4.27
C LEU A 261 15.89 -23.72 5.69
N ARG A 262 15.71 -22.64 6.46
CA ARG A 262 16.11 -22.52 7.86
C ARG A 262 14.96 -21.92 8.71
N PRO A 263 14.90 -22.20 10.03
CA PRO A 263 14.03 -21.48 10.95
C PRO A 263 14.36 -19.98 10.97
N TYR A 264 13.36 -19.12 11.13
CA TYR A 264 13.53 -17.67 11.22
C TYR A 264 14.41 -17.29 12.41
N ALA A 265 14.25 -17.97 13.55
CA ALA A 265 15.07 -17.72 14.74
C ALA A 265 16.57 -17.98 14.52
N ALA A 266 16.96 -18.68 13.45
CA ALA A 266 18.35 -18.87 13.07
C ALA A 266 18.92 -17.68 12.27
N PHE A 267 18.08 -16.73 11.83
CA PHE A 267 18.56 -15.53 11.18
C PHE A 267 19.20 -14.60 12.20
N GLY A 268 20.39 -14.11 11.85
CA GLY A 268 21.11 -13.11 12.61
C GLY A 268 22.26 -12.55 11.79
N PRO A 269 22.91 -11.49 12.27
CA PRO A 269 23.99 -10.83 11.54
C PRO A 269 25.12 -11.79 11.15
N GLU A 270 25.51 -12.70 12.06
CA GLU A 270 26.53 -13.73 11.80
C GLU A 270 26.08 -14.77 10.76
N ALA A 271 24.81 -15.20 10.83
CA ALA A 271 24.24 -16.16 9.87
C ALA A 271 24.15 -15.53 8.48
N CYS A 272 23.75 -14.27 8.41
CA CYS A 272 23.74 -13.47 7.19
C CYS A 272 25.14 -13.37 6.59
N LEU A 273 26.16 -13.03 7.38
CA LEU A 273 27.55 -12.98 6.95
C LEU A 273 28.06 -14.34 6.44
N ALA A 274 27.75 -15.42 7.16
CA ALA A 274 28.13 -16.77 6.80
C ALA A 274 27.53 -17.19 5.45
N ASP A 275 26.25 -16.93 5.23
CA ASP A 275 25.57 -17.24 3.96
C ASP A 275 26.05 -16.34 2.80
N CYS A 276 26.50 -15.12 3.10
CA CYS A 276 27.16 -14.25 2.13
C CYS A 276 28.59 -14.71 1.78
N GLY A 277 29.16 -15.66 2.52
CA GLY A 277 30.46 -16.27 2.22
C GLY A 277 31.70 -15.51 2.69
N GLY A 278 31.53 -14.50 3.56
CA GLY A 278 32.62 -13.82 4.28
C GLY A 278 33.59 -12.95 3.46
N ALA A 279 33.52 -12.97 2.12
CA ALA A 279 34.36 -12.16 1.24
C ALA A 279 33.57 -11.65 0.01
N GLY A 280 33.60 -10.33 -0.23
CA GLY A 280 32.96 -9.67 -1.37
C GLY A 280 31.78 -8.78 -0.98
N ALA A 281 31.33 -7.93 -1.91
CA ALA A 281 30.24 -6.99 -1.67
C ALA A 281 28.89 -7.71 -1.54
N VAL A 282 28.14 -7.39 -0.48
CA VAL A 282 26.78 -7.82 -0.19
C VAL A 282 25.85 -6.64 -0.38
N VAL A 283 24.82 -6.82 -1.21
CA VAL A 283 23.80 -5.80 -1.44
C VAL A 283 22.79 -5.82 -0.29
N LEU A 284 22.61 -4.66 0.34
CA LEU A 284 21.54 -4.37 1.28
C LEU A 284 20.67 -3.23 0.72
N GLU A 285 19.36 -3.43 0.70
CA GLU A 285 18.41 -2.40 0.30
C GLU A 285 18.44 -1.22 1.29
N ARG A 286 18.55 0.01 0.78
CA ARG A 286 18.64 1.22 1.61
C ARG A 286 17.35 1.45 2.40
N SER A 287 16.20 1.24 1.77
CA SER A 287 14.90 1.57 2.34
C SER A 287 14.39 0.56 3.36
N THR A 288 14.84 -0.70 3.29
CA THR A 288 14.28 -1.78 4.12
C THR A 288 15.31 -2.48 4.99
N ALA A 289 16.56 -2.65 4.54
CA ALA A 289 17.56 -3.33 5.37
C ALA A 289 17.82 -2.53 6.64
N THR A 290 17.95 -3.22 7.76
CA THR A 290 17.94 -2.59 9.09
C THR A 290 19.35 -2.47 9.67
N LEU A 291 19.53 -1.60 10.67
CA LEU A 291 20.80 -1.49 11.40
C LEU A 291 21.23 -2.84 11.99
N ALA A 292 20.28 -3.66 12.46
CA ALA A 292 20.55 -5.00 12.95
C ALA A 292 21.18 -5.88 11.86
N MET A 293 20.60 -5.92 10.65
CA MET A 293 21.14 -6.70 9.53
C MET A 293 22.56 -6.26 9.14
N ALA A 294 22.81 -4.95 9.13
CA ALA A 294 24.11 -4.43 8.76
C ALA A 294 25.19 -4.60 9.83
N SER A 295 24.83 -4.90 11.08
CA SER A 295 25.75 -4.85 12.23
C SER A 295 26.93 -5.84 12.17
N ALA A 296 26.80 -6.98 11.49
CA ALA A 296 27.89 -7.94 11.30
C ALA A 296 28.59 -7.82 9.93
N LEU A 297 28.14 -6.94 9.05
CA LEU A 297 28.81 -6.72 7.76
C LEU A 297 29.84 -5.61 7.92
N ASP A 298 31.11 -5.91 7.60
CA ASP A 298 32.17 -4.91 7.53
C ASP A 298 31.77 -3.77 6.56
N PRO A 299 31.57 -2.53 7.05
CA PRO A 299 31.18 -1.39 6.24
C PRO A 299 32.16 -1.08 5.10
N SER A 300 33.42 -1.48 5.22
CA SER A 300 34.51 -1.11 4.31
C SER A 300 34.78 -2.15 3.21
N ARG A 301 34.30 -3.38 3.36
CA ARG A 301 34.66 -4.52 2.47
C ARG A 301 33.49 -5.40 2.06
N LEU A 302 32.43 -5.47 2.87
CA LEU A 302 31.35 -6.43 2.68
C LEU A 302 30.02 -5.77 2.35
N ARG A 303 29.85 -4.47 2.59
CA ARG A 303 28.55 -3.80 2.47
C ARG A 303 28.45 -2.91 1.24
N ARG A 304 27.43 -3.14 0.40
CA ARG A 304 26.96 -2.22 -0.64
C ARG A 304 25.49 -1.86 -0.36
N VAL A 305 25.23 -0.60 -0.03
CA VAL A 305 23.87 -0.10 0.14
C VAL A 305 23.36 0.38 -1.22
N ALA A 306 22.42 -0.34 -1.81
CA ALA A 306 21.89 -0.06 -3.15
C ALA A 306 20.47 -0.62 -3.29
N ALA A 307 19.72 -0.11 -4.27
CA ALA A 307 18.39 -0.63 -4.57
C ALA A 307 18.46 -2.11 -4.99
N SER A 308 17.53 -2.91 -4.48
CA SER A 308 17.34 -4.32 -4.80
C SER A 308 16.85 -4.47 -6.24
N PRO A 309 17.51 -5.30 -7.07
CA PRO A 309 16.99 -5.62 -8.39
C PRO A 309 15.60 -6.24 -8.35
N VAL A 310 15.25 -6.95 -7.27
CA VAL A 310 13.93 -7.56 -7.08
C VAL A 310 12.83 -6.50 -7.12
N GLU A 311 13.07 -5.35 -6.47
CA GLU A 311 12.12 -4.24 -6.43
C GLU A 311 11.81 -3.71 -7.84
N THR A 312 12.84 -3.53 -8.66
CA THR A 312 12.70 -3.06 -10.04
C THR A 312 11.99 -4.10 -10.91
N PHE A 313 12.27 -5.37 -10.69
CA PHE A 313 11.75 -6.47 -11.49
C PHE A 313 10.29 -6.82 -11.18
N LYS A 314 9.85 -6.70 -9.93
CA LYS A 314 8.43 -6.90 -9.57
C LYS A 314 7.54 -5.71 -9.97
N ALA A 315 8.12 -4.50 -10.03
CA ALA A 315 7.42 -3.30 -10.45
C ALA A 315 6.80 -3.41 -11.86
N SER A 316 7.49 -4.10 -12.78
CA SER A 316 7.05 -4.33 -14.16
C SER A 316 6.32 -5.66 -14.27
N LYS A 317 4.99 -5.60 -14.35
CA LYS A 317 4.12 -6.78 -14.40
C LYS A 317 4.23 -7.45 -15.76
N ASN A 318 4.36 -8.77 -15.78
CA ASN A 318 4.37 -9.53 -17.03
C ASN A 318 2.93 -9.73 -17.56
N ALA A 319 2.81 -10.24 -18.78
CA ALA A 319 1.50 -10.40 -19.44
C ALA A 319 0.52 -11.30 -18.67
N VAL A 320 1.01 -12.32 -17.94
CA VAL A 320 0.17 -13.20 -17.11
C VAL A 320 -0.34 -12.44 -15.88
N GLU A 321 0.54 -11.70 -15.21
CA GLU A 321 0.16 -10.86 -14.06
C GLU A 321 -0.86 -9.79 -14.47
N ILE A 322 -0.64 -9.09 -15.59
CA ILE A 322 -1.57 -8.06 -16.10
C ILE A 322 -2.94 -8.66 -16.45
N ALA A 323 -2.98 -9.84 -17.08
CA ALA A 323 -4.24 -10.53 -17.38
C ALA A 323 -4.99 -10.94 -16.10
N GLY A 324 -4.26 -11.37 -15.06
CA GLY A 324 -4.79 -11.64 -13.73
C GLY A 324 -5.38 -10.39 -13.08
N LEU A 325 -4.63 -9.29 -13.04
CA LEU A 325 -5.06 -8.00 -12.50
C LEU A 325 -6.34 -7.50 -13.18
N ARG A 326 -6.41 -7.56 -14.52
CA ARG A 326 -7.63 -7.21 -15.27
C ARG A 326 -8.82 -8.07 -14.88
N SER A 327 -8.60 -9.37 -14.71
CA SER A 327 -9.66 -10.31 -14.29
C SER A 327 -10.09 -10.10 -12.84
N ALA A 328 -9.18 -9.68 -11.97
CA ALA A 328 -9.45 -9.29 -10.59
C ALA A 328 -10.27 -8.02 -10.53
N GLY A 329 -9.84 -6.95 -11.20
CA GLY A 329 -10.56 -5.66 -11.26
C GLY A 329 -11.98 -5.80 -11.80
N ALA A 330 -12.19 -6.56 -12.88
CA ALA A 330 -13.53 -6.81 -13.42
C ALA A 330 -14.46 -7.55 -12.44
N ARG A 331 -13.94 -8.59 -11.74
CA ARG A 331 -14.71 -9.30 -10.71
C ARG A 331 -15.01 -8.43 -9.51
N ASP A 332 -14.05 -7.62 -9.07
CA ASP A 332 -14.23 -6.76 -7.92
C ASP A 332 -15.26 -5.65 -8.22
N CYS A 333 -15.17 -5.03 -9.39
CA CYS A 333 -16.14 -4.04 -9.83
C CYS A 333 -17.55 -4.63 -10.00
N ALA A 334 -17.69 -5.89 -10.40
CA ALA A 334 -19.00 -6.55 -10.42
C ALA A 334 -19.58 -6.76 -9.01
N ALA A 335 -18.75 -7.13 -8.03
CA ALA A 335 -19.16 -7.22 -6.63
C ALA A 335 -19.55 -5.84 -6.06
N LEU A 336 -18.76 -4.80 -6.36
CA LEU A 336 -19.02 -3.42 -5.95
C LEU A 336 -20.27 -2.83 -6.61
N ALA A 337 -20.52 -3.10 -7.89
CA ALA A 337 -21.77 -2.72 -8.54
C ALA A 337 -22.97 -3.33 -7.79
N GLY A 338 -22.85 -4.60 -7.35
CA GLY A 338 -23.87 -5.23 -6.52
C GLY A 338 -24.04 -4.57 -5.15
N PHE A 339 -22.94 -4.11 -4.55
CA PHE A 339 -22.97 -3.34 -3.32
C PHE A 339 -23.71 -2.00 -3.50
N PHE A 340 -23.37 -1.20 -4.53
CA PHE A 340 -24.03 0.08 -4.76
C PHE A 340 -25.52 -0.08 -5.10
N ALA A 341 -25.88 -1.11 -5.88
CA ALA A 341 -27.28 -1.45 -6.15
C ALA A 341 -28.05 -1.85 -4.88
N TRP A 342 -27.39 -2.57 -3.96
CA TRP A 342 -27.97 -2.91 -2.66
C TRP A 342 -28.13 -1.69 -1.75
N LEU A 343 -27.11 -0.83 -1.68
CA LEU A 343 -27.14 0.36 -0.84
C LEU A 343 -28.24 1.32 -1.30
N GLU A 344 -28.32 1.60 -2.60
CA GLU A 344 -29.39 2.41 -3.18
C GLU A 344 -30.78 1.87 -2.81
N ASN A 345 -31.01 0.56 -3.03
CA ASN A 345 -32.29 -0.08 -2.71
C ASN A 345 -32.63 -0.06 -1.22
N ARG A 346 -31.64 -0.18 -0.32
CA ARG A 346 -31.83 -0.06 1.14
C ARG A 346 -32.30 1.35 1.51
N LEU A 347 -31.58 2.36 1.01
CA LEU A 347 -31.87 3.77 1.28
C LEU A 347 -33.24 4.18 0.73
N ASP A 348 -33.61 3.73 -0.47
CA ASP A 348 -34.92 4.02 -1.06
C ASP A 348 -36.08 3.40 -0.28
N ARG A 349 -35.85 2.26 0.39
CA ARG A 349 -36.85 1.62 1.27
C ARG A 349 -36.85 2.21 2.69
N GLY A 350 -36.00 3.20 2.97
CA GLY A 350 -35.85 3.79 4.30
C GLY A 350 -35.23 2.84 5.33
N GLU A 351 -34.55 1.78 4.88
CA GLU A 351 -33.89 0.83 5.76
C GLU A 351 -32.51 1.38 6.18
N PRO A 352 -32.26 1.58 7.48
CA PRO A 352 -31.02 2.21 7.94
C PRO A 352 -29.79 1.34 7.63
N VAL A 353 -28.70 1.97 7.21
CA VAL A 353 -27.38 1.36 7.04
C VAL A 353 -26.38 2.32 7.65
N ASN A 354 -25.43 1.81 8.44
CA ASN A 354 -24.30 2.60 8.92
C ASN A 354 -23.00 2.25 8.17
N GLU A 355 -21.96 3.06 8.37
CA GLU A 355 -20.67 2.91 7.70
C GLU A 355 -20.02 1.52 7.91
N ALA A 356 -20.07 0.97 9.12
CA ALA A 356 -19.49 -0.35 9.39
C ALA A 356 -20.29 -1.48 8.70
N GLU A 357 -21.62 -1.41 8.73
CA GLU A 357 -22.48 -2.36 8.01
C GLU A 357 -22.24 -2.31 6.50
N ALA A 358 -22.00 -1.12 5.94
CA ALA A 358 -21.68 -0.95 4.55
C ALA A 358 -20.30 -1.56 4.20
N ALA A 359 -19.29 -1.37 5.06
CA ALA A 359 -17.98 -1.99 4.91
C ALA A 359 -18.05 -3.53 4.95
N ASP A 360 -18.76 -4.10 5.92
CA ASP A 360 -18.95 -5.56 6.03
C ASP A 360 -19.65 -6.16 4.81
N GLU A 361 -20.66 -5.46 4.30
CA GLU A 361 -21.43 -5.91 3.12
C GLU A 361 -20.55 -5.99 1.86
N ILE A 362 -19.56 -5.11 1.71
CA ILE A 362 -18.62 -5.14 0.58
C ILE A 362 -17.80 -6.43 0.60
N SER A 363 -17.15 -6.73 1.73
CA SER A 363 -16.34 -7.96 1.88
C SER A 363 -17.21 -9.21 1.70
N ARG A 364 -18.45 -9.19 2.21
CA ARG A 364 -19.42 -10.28 2.01
C ARG A 364 -19.74 -10.50 0.54
N ARG A 365 -19.96 -9.42 -0.23
CA ARG A 365 -20.26 -9.50 -1.67
C ARG A 365 -19.07 -9.97 -2.48
N ARG A 366 -17.86 -9.51 -2.17
CA ARG A 366 -16.61 -10.01 -2.77
C ARG A 366 -16.45 -11.51 -2.58
N ALA A 367 -16.62 -11.98 -1.34
CA ALA A 367 -16.53 -13.40 -1.01
C ALA A 367 -17.60 -14.21 -1.75
N ALA A 368 -18.85 -13.73 -1.80
CA ALA A 368 -19.94 -14.41 -2.50
C ALA A 368 -19.72 -14.48 -4.02
N PHE A 369 -19.20 -13.41 -4.63
CA PHE A 369 -19.04 -13.30 -6.07
C PHE A 369 -17.80 -14.06 -6.59
N ALA A 370 -16.67 -13.98 -5.87
CA ALA A 370 -15.39 -14.54 -6.33
C ALA A 370 -15.04 -15.90 -5.71
N GLY A 371 -15.74 -16.33 -4.65
CA GLY A 371 -15.49 -17.60 -3.97
C GLY A 371 -14.04 -17.75 -3.52
N GLU A 372 -13.42 -18.90 -3.82
CA GLU A 372 -12.04 -19.21 -3.40
C GLU A 372 -10.98 -18.29 -4.02
N LEU A 373 -11.31 -17.53 -5.07
CA LEU A 373 -10.38 -16.54 -5.63
C LEU A 373 -10.19 -15.37 -4.68
N TYR A 374 -11.18 -15.01 -3.86
CA TYR A 374 -11.04 -13.94 -2.86
C TYR A 374 -10.19 -14.42 -1.68
N LYS A 375 -9.15 -13.64 -1.34
CA LYS A 375 -8.17 -13.94 -0.29
C LYS A 375 -8.25 -12.98 0.90
N GLY A 376 -9.25 -12.09 0.93
CA GLY A 376 -9.42 -11.05 1.94
C GLY A 376 -9.28 -9.66 1.33
N ASP A 377 -9.57 -8.63 2.12
CA ASP A 377 -9.42 -7.23 1.68
C ASP A 377 -7.94 -6.85 1.60
N SER A 378 -7.58 -5.96 0.67
CA SER A 378 -6.20 -5.48 0.48
C SER A 378 -5.82 -4.35 1.43
N PHE A 379 -6.80 -3.79 2.14
CA PHE A 379 -6.69 -2.90 3.30
C PHE A 379 -8.05 -2.80 4.01
N PRO A 380 -8.14 -2.29 5.26
CA PRO A 380 -9.43 -2.05 5.91
C PRO A 380 -10.28 -1.05 5.14
N THR A 381 -11.51 -1.42 4.80
CA THR A 381 -12.40 -0.58 3.99
C THR A 381 -12.70 0.76 4.70
N ILE A 382 -12.52 1.84 3.96
CA ILE A 382 -12.93 3.20 4.34
C ILE A 382 -14.36 3.37 3.83
N SER A 383 -15.34 3.30 4.73
CA SER A 383 -16.74 3.60 4.44
C SER A 383 -17.13 4.84 5.22
N SER A 384 -17.47 5.93 4.53
CA SER A 384 -17.58 7.26 5.14
C SER A 384 -18.80 8.03 4.63
N ALA A 385 -19.64 8.49 5.54
CA ALA A 385 -20.84 9.28 5.25
C ALA A 385 -20.67 10.75 5.69
N GLY A 386 -21.09 11.68 4.84
CA GLY A 386 -21.09 13.12 5.10
C GLY A 386 -19.72 13.62 5.57
N ALA A 387 -19.68 14.23 6.77
CA ALA A 387 -18.46 14.81 7.34
C ALA A 387 -17.32 13.80 7.49
N ASN A 388 -17.60 12.52 7.73
CA ASN A 388 -16.56 11.51 7.85
C ASN A 388 -15.80 11.31 6.54
N ALA A 389 -16.42 11.56 5.38
CA ALA A 389 -15.75 11.49 4.08
C ALA A 389 -14.65 12.55 3.91
N SER A 390 -14.61 13.60 4.76
CA SER A 390 -13.52 14.58 4.79
C SER A 390 -12.26 14.06 5.50
N VAL A 391 -12.34 12.92 6.21
CA VAL A 391 -11.19 12.30 6.87
C VAL A 391 -10.58 11.26 5.92
N ILE A 392 -9.41 11.59 5.36
CA ILE A 392 -8.81 10.89 4.21
C ILE A 392 -8.75 9.37 4.40
N HIS A 393 -8.21 8.91 5.54
CA HIS A 393 -8.16 7.49 5.96
C HIS A 393 -9.10 7.22 7.14
N TYR A 394 -10.37 7.61 7.03
CA TYR A 394 -11.39 7.29 8.03
C TYR A 394 -11.57 5.78 8.15
N GLN A 395 -11.59 5.26 9.37
CA GLN A 395 -11.89 3.85 9.62
C GLN A 395 -13.17 3.75 10.46
N PRO A 396 -14.27 3.19 9.90
CA PRO A 396 -15.50 3.02 10.66
C PRO A 396 -15.30 2.04 11.82
N SER A 397 -16.02 2.27 12.93
CA SER A 397 -16.01 1.36 14.08
C SER A 397 -17.43 0.99 14.47
N HIS A 398 -17.71 -0.29 14.74
CA HIS A 398 -19.06 -0.71 15.13
C HIS A 398 -19.61 0.01 16.37
N GLU A 399 -18.74 0.56 17.22
CA GLU A 399 -19.12 1.33 18.40
C GLU A 399 -19.50 2.78 18.08
N HIS A 400 -18.87 3.37 17.07
CA HIS A 400 -19.02 4.76 16.67
C HIS A 400 -19.05 4.86 15.14
N CYS A 401 -20.25 4.72 14.55
CA CYS A 401 -20.48 4.85 13.11
C CYS A 401 -21.61 5.82 12.81
N ALA A 402 -21.43 6.64 11.78
CA ALA A 402 -22.51 7.48 11.26
C ALA A 402 -23.47 6.65 10.38
N PRO A 403 -24.76 7.03 10.31
CA PRO A 403 -25.68 6.47 9.32
C PRO A 403 -25.31 6.96 7.92
N VAL A 404 -25.46 6.10 6.92
CA VAL A 404 -25.42 6.49 5.51
C VAL A 404 -26.74 7.17 5.17
N ALA A 405 -26.69 8.48 4.91
CA ALA A 405 -27.87 9.28 4.61
C ALA A 405 -28.03 9.46 3.09
N LYS A 406 -29.29 9.55 2.63
CA LYS A 406 -29.60 9.78 1.21
C LYS A 406 -29.09 11.14 0.73
N ASP A 407 -29.35 12.19 1.52
CA ASP A 407 -29.00 13.59 1.22
C ASP A 407 -27.59 13.98 1.68
N ALA A 408 -26.66 13.03 1.70
CA ALA A 408 -25.26 13.26 2.01
C ALA A 408 -24.36 12.47 1.06
N VAL A 409 -23.11 12.93 0.93
CA VAL A 409 -22.05 12.20 0.25
C VAL A 409 -21.76 10.88 0.98
N TYR A 410 -21.59 9.81 0.21
CA TYR A 410 -21.06 8.54 0.68
C TYR A 410 -19.79 8.20 -0.10
N LEU A 411 -18.65 8.16 0.59
CA LEU A 411 -17.35 7.77 0.03
C LEU A 411 -17.03 6.36 0.49
N CYS A 412 -16.68 5.49 -0.46
CA CYS A 412 -16.23 4.15 -0.20
C CYS A 412 -14.91 3.89 -0.92
N ASP A 413 -13.86 3.68 -0.15
CA ASP A 413 -12.55 3.26 -0.62
C ASP A 413 -12.24 1.87 -0.08
N THR A 414 -11.97 0.95 -0.99
CA THR A 414 -11.97 -0.47 -0.72
C THR A 414 -11.22 -1.26 -1.79
N GLY A 415 -10.51 -2.31 -1.36
CA GLY A 415 -9.76 -3.17 -2.27
C GLY A 415 -9.69 -4.62 -1.77
N ALA A 416 -9.28 -5.54 -2.63
CA ALA A 416 -9.21 -6.96 -2.32
C ALA A 416 -7.96 -7.64 -2.86
N GLN A 417 -7.53 -8.66 -2.11
CA GLN A 417 -6.58 -9.65 -2.58
C GLN A 417 -7.34 -10.77 -3.28
N TYR A 418 -6.96 -11.06 -4.52
CA TYR A 418 -7.42 -12.22 -5.27
C TYR A 418 -6.26 -13.13 -5.61
N ALA A 419 -6.54 -14.43 -5.81
CA ALA A 419 -5.54 -15.43 -6.19
C ALA A 419 -4.70 -15.07 -7.44
N ASP A 420 -5.11 -14.04 -8.19
CA ASP A 420 -4.59 -13.58 -9.46
C ASP A 420 -4.44 -12.05 -9.55
N GLY A 421 -4.59 -11.30 -8.46
CA GLY A 421 -4.40 -9.85 -8.50
C GLY A 421 -4.72 -9.15 -7.19
N THR A 422 -4.41 -7.86 -7.12
CA THR A 422 -4.75 -6.96 -6.01
C THR A 422 -5.50 -5.77 -6.59
N THR A 423 -6.58 -5.34 -5.93
CA THR A 423 -7.38 -4.18 -6.35
C THR A 423 -7.34 -3.06 -5.31
N ASP A 424 -7.52 -1.83 -5.79
CA ASP A 424 -7.73 -0.63 -4.99
C ASP A 424 -8.74 0.30 -5.67
N ILE A 425 -9.87 0.57 -5.01
CA ILE A 425 -11.02 1.19 -5.67
C ILE A 425 -11.76 2.12 -4.73
N THR A 426 -11.75 3.40 -5.07
CA THR A 426 -12.61 4.42 -4.45
C THR A 426 -13.71 4.89 -5.40
N ARG A 427 -14.95 4.89 -4.92
CA ARG A 427 -16.05 5.64 -5.52
C ARG A 427 -16.76 6.48 -4.46
N THR A 428 -17.17 7.67 -4.89
CA THR A 428 -18.02 8.56 -4.09
C THR A 428 -19.38 8.68 -4.75
N THR A 429 -20.47 8.49 -4.00
CA THR A 429 -21.86 8.56 -4.47
C THR A 429 -22.67 9.59 -3.67
N HIS A 430 -23.84 9.93 -4.18
CA HIS A 430 -24.86 10.72 -3.50
C HIS A 430 -26.23 10.21 -3.95
N HIS A 431 -27.12 9.89 -3.02
CA HIS A 431 -28.41 9.24 -3.33
C HIS A 431 -29.60 10.20 -3.30
N GLY A 432 -29.41 11.42 -2.80
CA GLY A 432 -30.38 12.51 -2.80
C GLY A 432 -30.04 13.58 -3.85
N THR A 433 -30.24 14.86 -3.51
CA THR A 433 -29.86 15.98 -4.39
C THR A 433 -28.56 16.64 -3.93
N PRO A 434 -27.43 16.49 -4.66
CA PRO A 434 -26.19 17.15 -4.29
C PRO A 434 -26.29 18.67 -4.46
N THR A 435 -25.60 19.39 -3.59
CA THR A 435 -25.44 20.85 -3.65
C THR A 435 -24.56 21.27 -4.84
N ALA A 436 -24.64 22.55 -5.21
CA ALA A 436 -23.78 23.10 -6.26
C ALA A 436 -22.28 23.03 -5.89
N GLU A 437 -21.95 23.19 -4.60
CA GLU A 437 -20.57 23.08 -4.12
C GLU A 437 -20.04 21.65 -4.23
N GLU A 438 -20.83 20.65 -3.81
CA GLU A 438 -20.46 19.23 -3.93
C GLU A 438 -20.23 18.83 -5.39
N LYS A 439 -21.15 19.22 -6.29
CA LYS A 439 -21.00 18.94 -7.72
C LYS A 439 -19.74 19.57 -8.30
N ARG A 440 -19.49 20.84 -7.96
CA ARG A 440 -18.33 21.57 -8.42
C ARG A 440 -17.03 20.89 -7.99
N CYS A 441 -16.91 20.56 -6.71
CA CYS A 441 -15.73 19.91 -6.14
C CYS A 441 -15.51 18.51 -6.72
N TYR A 442 -16.56 17.67 -6.75
CA TYR A 442 -16.48 16.33 -7.35
C TYR A 442 -16.06 16.40 -8.83
N THR A 443 -16.63 17.33 -9.60
CA THR A 443 -16.29 17.47 -11.02
C THR A 443 -14.84 17.89 -11.21
N ARG A 444 -14.26 18.73 -10.34
CA ARG A 444 -12.82 19.05 -10.38
C ARG A 444 -11.94 17.83 -10.09
N VAL A 445 -12.32 17.00 -9.13
CA VAL A 445 -11.64 15.71 -8.87
C VAL A 445 -11.72 14.80 -10.10
N LEU A 446 -12.91 14.68 -10.70
CA LEU A 446 -13.13 13.89 -11.91
C LEU A 446 -12.30 14.38 -13.10
N GLN A 447 -12.19 15.69 -13.33
CA GLN A 447 -11.32 16.24 -14.38
C GLN A 447 -9.85 15.82 -14.16
N GLY A 448 -9.39 15.80 -12.91
CA GLY A 448 -8.05 15.32 -12.56
C GLY A 448 -7.84 13.84 -12.91
N HIS A 449 -8.82 13.02 -12.56
CA HIS A 449 -8.83 11.59 -12.86
C HIS A 449 -8.84 11.32 -14.38
N VAL A 450 -9.71 12.01 -15.13
CA VAL A 450 -9.77 11.89 -16.59
C VAL A 450 -8.47 12.36 -17.26
N ALA A 451 -7.82 13.40 -16.72
CA ALA A 451 -6.54 13.88 -17.22
C ALA A 451 -5.42 12.86 -17.05
N MET A 452 -5.39 12.14 -15.93
CA MET A 452 -4.50 11.01 -15.71
C MET A 452 -4.85 9.85 -16.66
N ALA A 453 -6.12 9.46 -16.71
CA ALA A 453 -6.59 8.36 -17.54
C ALA A 453 -6.30 8.52 -19.03
N SER A 454 -6.36 9.75 -19.52
CA SER A 454 -6.17 10.07 -20.94
C SER A 454 -4.73 10.45 -21.29
N ALA A 455 -3.81 10.39 -20.32
CA ALA A 455 -2.43 10.82 -20.52
C ALA A 455 -1.68 9.91 -21.51
N VAL A 456 -0.96 10.55 -22.43
CA VAL A 456 0.04 9.91 -23.31
C VAL A 456 1.36 10.63 -23.12
N PHE A 457 2.39 9.90 -22.71
CA PHE A 457 3.66 10.47 -22.23
C PHE A 457 4.87 9.63 -22.65
N PRO A 458 6.08 10.20 -22.76
CA PRO A 458 7.28 9.42 -23.08
C PRO A 458 7.66 8.50 -21.92
N GLU A 459 8.10 7.28 -22.22
CA GLU A 459 8.68 6.37 -21.23
C GLU A 459 9.85 7.05 -20.49
N GLY A 460 9.95 6.80 -19.19
CA GLY A 460 10.91 7.50 -18.34
C GLY A 460 10.39 8.80 -17.73
N THR A 461 9.10 9.13 -17.90
CA THR A 461 8.49 10.28 -17.23
C THR A 461 8.37 9.98 -15.73
N PRO A 462 8.93 10.82 -14.83
CA PRO A 462 8.75 10.64 -13.38
C PRO A 462 7.30 10.82 -12.97
N GLY A 463 6.83 10.04 -11.99
CA GLY A 463 5.48 10.15 -11.45
C GLY A 463 5.12 11.55 -10.95
N LEU A 464 6.09 12.30 -10.41
CA LEU A 464 5.93 13.70 -10.02
C LEU A 464 5.40 14.60 -11.15
N MET A 465 5.78 14.35 -12.41
CA MET A 465 5.29 15.15 -13.53
C MET A 465 3.83 14.85 -13.86
N LEU A 466 3.40 13.60 -13.66
CA LEU A 466 2.02 13.16 -13.90
C LEU A 466 1.08 13.64 -12.78
N ASP A 467 1.55 13.74 -11.53
CA ASP A 467 0.78 14.25 -10.38
C ASP A 467 0.16 15.65 -10.63
N ALA A 468 0.87 16.51 -11.37
CA ALA A 468 0.35 17.84 -11.71
C ALA A 468 -0.87 17.80 -12.63
N LEU A 469 -1.05 16.74 -13.45
CA LEU A 469 -2.21 16.58 -14.32
C LEU A 469 -3.49 16.43 -13.50
N ALA A 470 -3.44 15.62 -12.44
CA ALA A 470 -4.57 15.39 -11.54
C ALA A 470 -4.91 16.61 -10.68
N ARG A 471 -3.91 17.40 -10.28
CA ARG A 471 -4.12 18.59 -9.43
C ARG A 471 -4.55 19.83 -10.19
N GLY A 472 -4.14 19.95 -11.46
CA GLY A 472 -4.38 21.14 -12.28
C GLY A 472 -5.83 21.63 -12.28
N PRO A 473 -6.83 20.75 -12.46
CA PRO A 473 -8.25 21.13 -12.38
C PRO A 473 -8.67 21.71 -11.03
N LEU A 474 -8.25 21.11 -9.91
CA LEU A 474 -8.55 21.58 -8.55
C LEU A 474 -7.92 22.95 -8.27
N TRP A 475 -6.68 23.17 -8.72
CA TRP A 475 -5.97 24.44 -8.53
C TRP A 475 -6.67 25.63 -9.20
N LYS A 476 -7.44 25.41 -10.27
CA LYS A 476 -8.24 26.48 -10.91
C LYS A 476 -9.26 27.11 -9.95
N ASP A 477 -9.71 26.35 -8.96
CA ASP A 477 -10.65 26.80 -7.94
C ASP A 477 -9.96 27.01 -6.57
N GLY A 478 -8.62 26.96 -6.52
CA GLY A 478 -7.85 27.12 -5.27
C GLY A 478 -7.90 25.92 -4.33
N LEU A 479 -8.30 24.74 -4.83
CA LEU A 479 -8.44 23.50 -4.05
C LEU A 479 -7.21 22.61 -4.20
N ASN A 480 -6.98 21.71 -3.24
CA ASN A 480 -5.90 20.71 -3.29
C ASN A 480 -6.21 19.51 -2.37
N TYR A 481 -5.39 18.45 -2.43
CA TYR A 481 -5.44 17.28 -1.52
C TYR A 481 -4.05 16.95 -0.97
N LEU A 482 -4.02 16.41 0.26
CA LEU A 482 -2.81 16.22 1.07
C LEU A 482 -2.24 14.79 1.01
N HIS A 483 -2.44 14.10 -0.11
CA HIS A 483 -1.85 12.79 -0.41
C HIS A 483 -1.33 12.77 -1.86
N GLY A 484 -0.64 11.68 -2.25
CA GLY A 484 -0.22 11.46 -3.64
C GLY A 484 -1.42 11.26 -4.57
N THR A 485 -1.22 11.42 -5.88
CA THR A 485 -2.25 11.08 -6.88
C THR A 485 -2.38 9.58 -7.09
N GLY A 486 -1.36 8.80 -6.74
CA GLY A 486 -1.43 7.35 -6.74
C GLY A 486 -0.12 6.69 -6.30
N HIS A 487 -0.18 5.39 -6.09
CA HIS A 487 0.95 4.54 -5.68
C HIS A 487 1.09 3.35 -6.61
N GLY A 488 2.27 2.72 -6.63
CA GLY A 488 2.38 1.39 -7.23
C GLY A 488 1.58 0.36 -6.46
N MET A 489 1.20 -0.72 -7.13
CA MET A 489 0.47 -1.84 -6.54
C MET A 489 1.07 -3.18 -6.97
N GLY A 490 1.02 -4.18 -6.09
CA GLY A 490 1.53 -5.52 -6.34
C GLY A 490 0.51 -6.47 -7.01
N SER A 491 0.99 -7.64 -7.46
CA SER A 491 0.13 -8.73 -7.97
C SER A 491 -0.03 -9.83 -6.91
N LEU A 492 -1.20 -9.86 -6.26
CA LEU A 492 -1.44 -10.61 -5.00
C LEU A 492 -0.31 -10.30 -4.01
N LEU A 493 -0.05 -9.03 -3.75
CA LEU A 493 1.02 -8.52 -2.88
C LEU A 493 0.50 -7.25 -2.18
N ASN A 494 1.38 -6.44 -1.62
CA ASN A 494 1.00 -5.18 -0.99
C ASN A 494 0.19 -4.31 -1.97
N VAL A 495 -0.90 -3.72 -1.47
CA VAL A 495 -1.66 -2.71 -2.22
C VAL A 495 -0.79 -1.46 -2.44
N HIS A 496 -0.01 -1.05 -1.45
CA HIS A 496 1.03 -0.03 -1.63
C HIS A 496 2.38 -0.71 -1.95
N GLU A 497 2.78 -0.66 -3.22
CA GLU A 497 4.04 -1.19 -3.73
C GLU A 497 4.93 -0.05 -4.23
N GLY A 498 6.09 0.11 -3.60
CA GLY A 498 7.10 1.07 -4.04
C GLY A 498 7.99 0.57 -5.18
N PRO A 499 9.03 1.34 -5.54
CA PRO A 499 9.27 2.72 -5.18
C PRO A 499 8.56 3.70 -6.14
N PHE A 500 7.88 3.18 -7.16
CA PHE A 500 7.17 3.97 -8.16
C PHE A 500 5.76 4.34 -7.68
N GLY A 501 5.18 5.37 -8.30
CA GLY A 501 3.90 5.96 -7.94
C GLY A 501 3.79 7.36 -8.52
N VAL A 502 2.71 8.06 -8.24
CA VAL A 502 2.37 9.38 -8.79
C VAL A 502 2.11 10.34 -7.64
N GLY A 503 3.04 11.25 -7.34
CA GLY A 503 2.89 12.13 -6.18
C GLY A 503 3.98 13.19 -6.04
N GLY A 504 3.85 14.04 -5.01
CA GLY A 504 4.82 15.09 -4.69
C GLY A 504 6.11 14.58 -4.04
N GLY A 505 7.18 15.38 -4.10
CA GLY A 505 8.37 15.37 -3.22
C GLY A 505 9.33 14.18 -3.27
N ALA A 506 8.85 12.95 -3.49
CA ALA A 506 9.63 11.71 -3.43
C ALA A 506 9.48 10.81 -4.67
N TYR A 507 8.46 11.02 -5.50
CA TYR A 507 8.19 10.20 -6.69
C TYR A 507 9.00 10.65 -7.91
N LEU A 508 10.33 10.64 -7.77
CA LEU A 508 11.27 10.84 -8.88
C LEU A 508 11.47 9.56 -9.71
N HIS A 509 10.83 8.46 -9.33
CA HIS A 509 10.88 7.19 -10.05
C HIS A 509 10.15 7.31 -11.39
N GLU A 510 10.85 6.88 -12.44
CA GLU A 510 10.36 6.85 -13.81
C GLU A 510 9.27 5.80 -13.99
N ILE A 511 8.16 6.17 -14.64
CA ILE A 511 7.15 5.21 -15.08
C ILE A 511 7.63 4.50 -16.36
N ARG A 512 7.49 3.17 -16.36
CA ARG A 512 7.91 2.26 -17.45
C ARG A 512 6.78 1.30 -17.79
N GLU A 513 6.82 0.76 -19.01
CA GLU A 513 5.82 -0.22 -19.47
C GLU A 513 5.63 -1.37 -18.45
N GLY A 514 4.37 -1.77 -18.21
CA GLY A 514 4.00 -2.81 -17.26
C GLY A 514 3.88 -2.35 -15.80
N TYR A 515 4.10 -1.07 -15.48
CA TYR A 515 3.87 -0.56 -14.12
C TYR A 515 2.38 -0.50 -13.81
N TYR A 516 2.01 -1.02 -12.64
CA TYR A 516 0.65 -1.07 -12.13
C TYR A 516 0.49 -0.07 -10.98
N VAL A 517 -0.32 0.97 -11.17
CA VAL A 517 -0.45 2.13 -10.28
C VAL A 517 -1.91 2.52 -10.06
N SER A 518 -2.24 3.16 -8.95
CA SER A 518 -3.55 3.80 -8.76
C SER A 518 -3.57 5.21 -9.38
N ASP A 519 -4.78 5.71 -9.65
CA ASP A 519 -5.12 7.09 -10.02
C ASP A 519 -6.29 7.55 -9.17
N GLU A 520 -5.98 8.22 -8.05
CA GLU A 520 -6.85 8.47 -6.91
C GLU A 520 -6.92 9.96 -6.47
N PRO A 521 -7.11 10.95 -7.37
CA PRO A 521 -7.27 12.34 -6.94
C PRO A 521 -8.44 12.49 -5.96
N GLY A 522 -8.34 13.50 -5.09
CA GLY A 522 -9.38 13.77 -4.11
C GLY A 522 -9.52 15.24 -3.73
N PHE A 523 -10.52 15.52 -2.90
CA PHE A 523 -10.71 16.79 -2.23
C PHE A 523 -11.50 16.58 -0.94
N TYR A 524 -11.09 17.23 0.14
CA TYR A 524 -11.64 17.02 1.47
C TYR A 524 -11.93 18.36 2.13
N LYS A 525 -13.20 18.62 2.44
CA LYS A 525 -13.64 19.81 3.17
C LYS A 525 -13.94 19.41 4.60
N ASP A 526 -13.01 19.72 5.50
CA ASP A 526 -13.07 19.35 6.92
C ASP A 526 -14.45 19.58 7.54
N GLY A 527 -15.01 18.51 8.12
CA GLY A 527 -16.29 18.56 8.82
C GLY A 527 -17.53 18.66 7.93
N ALA A 528 -17.39 18.58 6.60
CA ALA A 528 -18.50 18.67 5.65
C ALA A 528 -18.63 17.44 4.75
N PHE A 529 -17.70 17.25 3.82
CA PHE A 529 -17.70 16.16 2.84
C PHE A 529 -16.30 15.93 2.27
N GLY A 530 -16.10 14.81 1.60
CA GLY A 530 -14.91 14.57 0.80
C GLY A 530 -15.21 13.69 -0.41
N PHE A 531 -14.36 13.80 -1.41
CA PHE A 531 -14.44 13.08 -2.67
C PHE A 531 -13.09 12.44 -2.95
N ARG A 532 -13.12 11.19 -3.39
CA ARG A 532 -11.99 10.52 -4.06
C ARG A 532 -12.56 9.65 -5.17
N ILE A 533 -11.85 9.63 -6.30
CA ILE A 533 -12.16 8.80 -7.45
C ILE A 533 -10.90 8.04 -7.77
N GLU A 534 -10.93 6.73 -7.60
CA GLU A 534 -9.74 5.91 -7.72
C GLU A 534 -9.93 4.72 -8.64
N SER A 535 -8.97 4.54 -9.54
CA SER A 535 -8.95 3.39 -10.44
C SER A 535 -7.54 2.86 -10.60
N ASP A 536 -7.49 1.55 -10.84
CA ASP A 536 -6.29 0.77 -11.06
C ASP A 536 -5.85 0.89 -12.53
N LEU A 537 -4.59 1.30 -12.75
CA LEU A 537 -4.02 1.56 -14.07
C LEU A 537 -2.80 0.69 -14.33
N VAL A 538 -2.65 0.22 -15.57
CA VAL A 538 -1.38 -0.33 -16.05
C VAL A 538 -0.83 0.51 -17.18
N SER A 539 0.43 0.92 -17.09
CA SER A 539 1.10 1.63 -18.19
C SER A 539 1.44 0.66 -19.32
N VAL A 540 1.02 0.99 -20.54
CA VAL A 540 1.23 0.19 -21.75
C VAL A 540 1.78 1.07 -22.88
N ALA A 541 2.36 0.46 -23.91
CA ALA A 541 2.80 1.19 -25.08
C ALA A 541 1.65 1.99 -25.74
N ALA A 542 1.98 3.19 -26.23
CA ALA A 542 1.08 4.07 -26.94
C ALA A 542 1.64 4.43 -28.32
N ASP A 543 0.80 4.29 -29.35
CA ASP A 543 1.11 4.81 -30.67
C ASP A 543 0.86 6.32 -30.70
N THR A 544 1.85 7.07 -31.20
CA THR A 544 1.73 8.53 -31.37
C THR A 544 1.95 8.92 -32.82
N ARG A 545 1.29 9.99 -33.25
CA ARG A 545 1.33 10.45 -34.65
C ARG A 545 2.75 10.74 -35.16
N PHE A 546 3.64 11.25 -34.29
CA PHE A 546 4.96 11.73 -34.69
C PHE A 546 6.11 10.95 -34.05
N GLY A 547 5.92 10.25 -32.93
CA GLY A 547 6.96 9.47 -32.27
C GLY A 547 8.26 10.24 -32.01
N TYR A 548 8.18 11.42 -31.38
CA TYR A 548 9.36 12.26 -31.18
C TYR A 548 10.42 11.58 -30.31
N GLY A 549 11.68 11.58 -30.78
CA GLY A 549 12.81 10.98 -30.09
C GLY A 549 12.90 9.46 -30.25
N ALA A 550 13.84 8.84 -29.53
CA ALA A 550 14.07 7.38 -29.58
C ALA A 550 13.33 6.59 -28.49
N ARG A 551 12.62 7.28 -27.59
CA ARG A 551 11.91 6.64 -26.47
C ARG A 551 10.54 6.13 -26.93
N LYS A 552 10.10 5.02 -26.32
CA LYS A 552 8.70 4.60 -26.42
C LYS A 552 7.80 5.66 -25.81
N TRP A 553 6.56 5.69 -26.28
CA TRP A 553 5.48 6.44 -25.65
C TRP A 553 4.58 5.46 -24.91
N LEU A 554 4.07 5.90 -23.78
CA LEU A 554 3.20 5.14 -22.89
C LEU A 554 1.86 5.85 -22.76
N LYS A 555 0.86 5.06 -22.42
CA LYS A 555 -0.47 5.49 -21.94
C LYS A 555 -0.87 4.59 -20.79
N PHE A 556 -1.93 4.95 -20.08
CA PHE A 556 -2.56 4.06 -19.11
C PHE A 556 -3.69 3.25 -19.73
N ASP A 557 -3.79 1.99 -19.33
CA ASP A 557 -4.94 1.11 -19.58
C ASP A 557 -5.67 0.87 -18.24
N TYR A 558 -7.00 1.00 -18.26
CA TYR A 558 -7.84 0.98 -17.07
C TYR A 558 -8.25 -0.44 -16.69
N LEU A 559 -8.07 -0.82 -15.43
CA LEU A 559 -8.44 -2.14 -14.90
C LEU A 559 -9.65 -2.11 -13.96
N THR A 560 -10.22 -0.93 -13.68
CA THR A 560 -11.38 -0.74 -12.78
C THR A 560 -12.65 -0.35 -13.57
N PRO A 561 -13.43 -1.31 -14.10
CA PRO A 561 -14.62 -1.02 -14.90
C PRO A 561 -15.84 -0.65 -14.04
N LEU A 562 -15.77 0.38 -13.19
CA LEU A 562 -16.87 0.81 -12.31
C LEU A 562 -17.29 2.27 -12.60
N PRO A 563 -18.59 2.57 -12.81
CA PRO A 563 -19.02 3.88 -13.29
C PRO A 563 -18.81 4.99 -12.26
N MET A 564 -18.74 6.21 -12.76
CA MET A 564 -18.61 7.44 -11.97
C MET A 564 -20.00 7.95 -11.57
N ALA A 565 -20.11 8.65 -10.44
CA ALA A 565 -21.40 9.12 -9.92
C ALA A 565 -21.96 10.30 -10.75
N ARG A 566 -22.77 9.98 -11.77
CA ARG A 566 -23.43 10.96 -12.66
C ARG A 566 -24.15 12.08 -11.92
N ALA A 567 -24.80 11.78 -10.79
CA ALA A 567 -25.53 12.77 -10.00
C ALA A 567 -24.65 13.91 -9.47
N LEU A 568 -23.35 13.64 -9.23
CA LEU A 568 -22.36 14.60 -8.72
C LEU A 568 -21.65 15.37 -9.84
N ILE A 569 -21.90 15.07 -11.12
CA ILE A 569 -21.22 15.72 -12.24
C ILE A 569 -21.92 17.03 -12.62
N GLU A 570 -21.13 18.09 -12.77
CA GLU A 570 -21.53 19.38 -13.32
C GLU A 570 -21.13 19.45 -14.81
N ASP A 571 -22.04 19.02 -15.70
CA ASP A 571 -21.77 18.91 -17.16
C ASP A 571 -21.19 20.18 -17.77
N ALA A 572 -21.62 21.36 -17.30
CA ALA A 572 -21.16 22.65 -17.80
C ALA A 572 -19.67 22.95 -17.54
N LEU A 573 -19.02 22.17 -16.66
CA LEU A 573 -17.60 22.31 -16.34
C LEU A 573 -16.70 21.40 -17.19
N LEU A 574 -17.29 20.39 -17.83
CA LEU A 574 -16.58 19.41 -18.64
C LEU A 574 -16.40 19.92 -20.07
N SER A 575 -15.24 19.61 -20.65
CA SER A 575 -15.00 19.74 -22.08
C SER A 575 -15.69 18.63 -22.86
N PRO A 576 -15.91 18.80 -24.18
CA PRO A 576 -16.47 17.75 -25.02
C PRO A 576 -15.67 16.44 -24.98
N ASP A 577 -14.34 16.52 -24.89
CA ASP A 577 -13.46 15.34 -24.82
C ASP A 577 -13.63 14.61 -23.49
N GLU A 578 -13.76 15.34 -22.37
CA GLU A 578 -14.03 14.75 -21.05
C GLU A 578 -15.40 14.06 -21.02
N ILE A 579 -16.44 14.68 -21.60
CA ILE A 579 -17.77 14.06 -21.72
C ILE A 579 -17.70 12.77 -22.55
N SER A 580 -17.05 12.82 -23.73
CA SER A 580 -16.88 11.65 -24.59
C SER A 580 -16.14 10.53 -23.87
N TRP A 581 -15.07 10.86 -23.13
CA TRP A 581 -14.33 9.86 -22.36
C TRP A 581 -15.20 9.19 -21.30
N ILE A 582 -16.00 9.96 -20.55
CA ILE A 582 -16.86 9.41 -19.50
C ILE A 582 -17.94 8.50 -20.09
N ASP A 583 -18.60 8.94 -21.17
CA ASP A 583 -19.64 8.17 -21.85
C ASP A 583 -19.08 6.87 -22.43
N ASP A 584 -17.91 6.94 -23.09
CA ASP A 584 -17.22 5.77 -23.63
C ASP A 584 -16.76 4.82 -22.51
N PHE A 585 -16.24 5.35 -21.40
CA PHE A 585 -15.86 4.55 -20.24
C PHE A 585 -17.08 3.83 -19.63
N HIS A 586 -18.21 4.51 -19.48
CA HIS A 586 -19.44 3.93 -18.96
C HIS A 586 -19.98 2.82 -19.88
N ALA A 587 -20.07 3.08 -21.18
CA ALA A 587 -20.64 2.13 -22.14
C ALA A 587 -19.69 0.96 -22.48
N ASN A 588 -18.45 1.28 -22.84
CA ASN A 588 -17.51 0.33 -23.44
C ASN A 588 -16.56 -0.31 -22.43
N THR A 589 -16.44 0.24 -21.22
CA THR A 589 -15.61 -0.35 -20.15
C THR A 589 -16.50 -0.91 -19.05
N CYS A 590 -17.31 -0.09 -18.39
CA CYS A 590 -18.11 -0.51 -17.24
C CYS A 590 -19.21 -1.51 -17.63
N TRP A 591 -20.12 -1.09 -18.51
CA TRP A 591 -21.25 -1.91 -18.93
C TRP A 591 -20.79 -3.17 -19.68
N ALA A 592 -19.93 -3.01 -20.69
CA ALA A 592 -19.48 -4.12 -21.52
C ALA A 592 -18.75 -5.23 -20.73
N GLN A 593 -18.02 -4.88 -19.66
CA GLN A 593 -17.28 -5.86 -18.86
C GLN A 593 -18.12 -6.45 -17.72
N ILE A 594 -18.85 -5.63 -16.95
CA ILE A 594 -19.59 -6.13 -15.78
C ILE A 594 -20.89 -6.83 -16.20
N ALA A 595 -21.66 -6.24 -17.11
CA ALA A 595 -23.03 -6.68 -17.37
C ALA A 595 -23.13 -8.16 -17.81
N PRO A 596 -22.19 -8.73 -18.60
CA PRO A 596 -22.18 -10.17 -18.93
C PRO A 596 -21.88 -11.10 -17.74
N MET A 597 -21.33 -10.58 -16.64
CA MET A 597 -20.97 -11.36 -15.45
C MET A 597 -22.16 -11.58 -14.51
N LEU A 598 -23.23 -10.79 -14.65
CA LEU A 598 -24.44 -10.82 -13.83
C LEU A 598 -25.47 -11.79 -14.43
N LYS A 599 -25.50 -13.04 -13.94
CA LYS A 599 -26.14 -14.19 -14.64
C LYS A 599 -27.53 -14.61 -14.12
N GLY A 600 -28.27 -13.69 -13.51
CA GLY A 600 -29.72 -13.78 -13.41
C GLY A 600 -30.31 -14.20 -12.06
N THR A 601 -29.54 -14.16 -10.96
CA THR A 601 -30.19 -14.11 -9.64
C THR A 601 -31.00 -12.80 -9.50
N PRO A 602 -32.02 -12.72 -8.63
CA PRO A 602 -32.74 -11.47 -8.40
C PRO A 602 -31.83 -10.30 -7.96
N ASP A 603 -30.77 -10.59 -7.18
CA ASP A 603 -29.78 -9.57 -6.77
C ASP A 603 -28.94 -9.11 -7.96
N GLU A 604 -28.49 -10.02 -8.83
CA GLU A 604 -27.76 -9.69 -10.05
C GLU A 604 -28.61 -8.95 -11.08
N ALA A 605 -29.90 -9.27 -11.20
CA ALA A 605 -30.83 -8.54 -12.06
C ALA A 605 -30.96 -7.07 -11.60
N ARG A 606 -31.19 -6.85 -10.30
CA ARG A 606 -31.17 -5.51 -9.71
C ARG A 606 -29.84 -4.80 -9.92
N THR A 607 -28.72 -5.52 -9.76
CA THR A 607 -27.36 -4.98 -9.99
C THR A 607 -27.19 -4.55 -11.44
N ARG A 608 -27.67 -5.34 -12.39
CA ARG A 608 -27.62 -5.03 -13.82
C ARG A 608 -28.48 -3.81 -14.15
N ASP A 609 -29.66 -3.68 -13.57
CA ASP A 609 -30.52 -2.52 -13.76
C ASP A 609 -29.89 -1.25 -13.20
N TRP A 610 -29.28 -1.34 -12.01
CA TRP A 610 -28.51 -0.25 -11.42
C TRP A 610 -27.36 0.17 -12.34
N LEU A 611 -26.56 -0.80 -12.80
CA LEU A 611 -25.44 -0.55 -13.70
C LEU A 611 -25.88 0.12 -15.01
N TRP A 612 -27.01 -0.32 -15.58
CA TRP A 612 -27.57 0.30 -16.78
C TRP A 612 -27.86 1.79 -16.56
N ARG A 613 -28.50 2.15 -15.43
CA ARG A 613 -28.79 3.55 -15.09
C ARG A 613 -27.52 4.36 -14.82
N ALA A 614 -26.56 3.75 -14.14
CA ALA A 614 -25.29 4.37 -13.79
C ALA A 614 -24.40 4.65 -15.02
N CYS A 615 -24.50 3.82 -16.07
CA CYS A 615 -23.70 3.92 -17.28
C CYS A 615 -24.37 4.71 -18.44
N ARG A 616 -25.45 5.47 -18.20
CA ARG A 616 -26.08 6.26 -19.26
C ARG A 616 -25.22 7.49 -19.64
N PRO A 617 -25.29 7.96 -20.89
CA PRO A 617 -24.57 9.17 -21.33
C PRO A 617 -24.87 10.41 -20.48
N LEU A 618 -23.87 11.28 -20.29
CA LEU A 618 -24.02 12.60 -19.66
C LEU A 618 -24.83 13.51 -20.60
N GLY A 619 -26.02 13.95 -20.16
CA GLY A 619 -26.97 14.71 -20.97
C GLY A 619 -28.30 13.98 -21.26
N GLU A 620 -28.35 12.66 -21.07
CA GLU A 620 -29.64 11.97 -20.99
C GLU A 620 -30.24 12.12 -19.58
N ALA A 621 -31.42 12.76 -19.50
CA ALA A 621 -32.15 12.92 -18.23
C ALA A 621 -32.32 11.57 -17.52
N ALA A 622 -32.06 11.54 -16.21
CA ALA A 622 -32.36 10.37 -15.38
C ALA A 622 -33.83 9.98 -15.61
N CYS A 623 -34.08 8.73 -16.01
CA CYS A 623 -35.44 8.29 -16.29
C CYS A 623 -36.22 8.41 -14.96
N PRO A 624 -37.34 9.14 -14.91
CA PRO A 624 -38.23 9.03 -13.76
C PRO A 624 -38.67 7.57 -13.66
N ASP A 625 -38.66 7.05 -12.44
CA ASP A 625 -38.89 5.66 -12.05
C ASP A 625 -39.74 4.86 -13.05
N VAL A 626 -39.21 3.74 -13.55
CA VAL A 626 -40.03 2.75 -14.26
C VAL A 626 -41.03 2.21 -13.23
N PRO A 627 -42.35 2.45 -13.38
CA PRO A 627 -43.33 1.88 -12.47
C PRO A 627 -43.41 0.38 -12.76
N HIS A 628 -43.06 -0.42 -11.74
CA HIS A 628 -43.30 -1.85 -11.49
C HIS A 628 -43.46 -2.83 -12.66
#